data_AF-A0A7X7IQ47-F1
#
_entry.id   AF-A0A7X7IQ47-F1
#
_cell.length_a   1.000
_cell.length_b   1.000
_cell.length_c   1.000
_cell.angle_alpha   90.00
_cell.angle_beta   90.00
_cell.angle_gamma   90.00
#
_symmetry.space_group_name_H-M   'P 1'
#
loop_
_entity.id
_entity.type
_entity.pdbx_description
1 polymer ?
#
loop_
_entity_poly.entity_id
_entity_poly.type
_entity_poly.pdbx_seq_one_letter_code
_entity_poly.pdbx_strand_id
1 'polypeptide(L)'
;MELTFGKAHHSDLVIELDAARDEEYLSPEFQVTDKAFDLFFDVGNCIQNDMRGIETLDLRRDDRTYLLRAFEGLLPGVDDEYRIEIENCSREQHPKLDLSSGGRSSVRKFLAREVVPASADEAIVVGELVKIHVDVGPHKITVLHKSREIDCHYSESMRDQIANLLAGSVVEVSGKATLDDTGAVKKLDVVFDVDTISMEPLRIPRFEHEGARYALREPLCVEIEFTDGLWVYHNSDINLWGYGERREEALRDLHANFDYLWKEIAQEDDSRLDSLAQGIKRQLKQIVAAPGEN
;
A
#
# COMPACT_ATOMS: atom_id res chain seq x y z
N MET A 1 21.16 -22.73 1.24
CA MET A 1 20.33 -22.03 2.24
C MET A 1 19.08 -22.85 2.41
N GLU A 2 18.87 -23.38 3.61
CA GLU A 2 17.65 -24.13 3.96
C GLU A 2 16.76 -23.19 4.76
N LEU A 3 15.47 -23.14 4.40
CA LEU A 3 14.46 -22.38 5.13
C LEU A 3 13.76 -23.33 6.08
N THR A 4 13.83 -23.07 7.37
CA THR A 4 13.17 -23.88 8.39
C THR A 4 12.12 -23.04 9.11
N PHE A 5 10.98 -23.66 9.41
CA PHE A 5 9.93 -23.02 10.21
C PHE A 5 10.16 -23.35 11.69
N GLY A 6 10.36 -22.32 12.51
CA GLY A 6 10.55 -22.47 13.94
C GLY A 6 9.24 -22.81 14.68
N LYS A 7 9.33 -23.17 15.96
CA LYS A 7 8.13 -23.33 16.80
C LYS A 7 7.50 -21.95 17.05
N ALA A 8 6.30 -21.75 16.52
CA ALA A 8 5.54 -20.52 16.70
C ALA A 8 4.33 -20.72 17.63
N HIS A 9 3.91 -19.64 18.31
CA HIS A 9 2.61 -19.57 18.97
C HIS A 9 1.48 -19.37 17.93
N HIS A 10 0.22 -19.53 18.35
CA HIS A 10 -0.98 -19.45 17.49
C HIS A 10 -1.05 -18.20 16.58
N SER A 11 -0.36 -17.10 16.94
CA SER A 11 -0.38 -15.81 16.23
C SER A 11 0.91 -15.45 15.50
N ASP A 12 1.95 -16.30 15.55
CA ASP A 12 3.29 -15.91 15.09
C ASP A 12 3.73 -16.79 13.91
N LEU A 13 4.54 -16.23 13.01
CA LEU A 13 5.29 -16.99 12.02
C LEU A 13 6.78 -16.76 12.26
N VAL A 14 7.49 -17.81 12.63
CA VAL A 14 8.95 -17.77 12.85
C VAL A 14 9.64 -18.48 11.70
N ILE A 15 10.46 -17.74 10.96
CA ILE A 15 11.28 -18.27 9.87
C ILE A 15 12.73 -18.22 10.35
N GLU A 16 13.38 -19.38 10.37
CA GLU A 16 14.79 -19.53 10.69
C GLU A 16 15.57 -19.74 9.38
N LEU A 17 16.68 -19.02 9.26
CA LEU A 17 17.54 -18.99 8.10
C LEU A 17 18.95 -19.37 8.54
N ASP A 18 19.38 -20.58 8.20
CA ASP A 18 20.77 -20.98 8.37
C ASP A 18 21.58 -20.49 7.16
N ALA A 19 22.37 -19.44 7.40
CA ALA A 19 23.41 -19.03 6.48
C ALA A 19 24.48 -20.13 6.43
N ALA A 20 24.78 -20.62 5.23
CA ALA A 20 25.89 -21.54 5.04
C ALA A 20 27.17 -20.84 5.52
N ARG A 21 27.75 -21.33 6.61
CA ARG A 21 29.09 -20.93 7.00
C ARG A 21 30.04 -21.65 6.05
N ASP A 22 30.46 -20.96 4.99
CA ASP A 22 31.48 -21.46 4.06
C ASP A 22 32.84 -21.49 4.78
N GLU A 23 32.99 -22.35 5.77
CA GLU A 23 34.16 -22.42 6.65
C GLU A 23 35.32 -23.23 6.06
N GLU A 24 35.12 -23.99 4.97
CA GLU A 24 36.18 -24.89 4.45
C GLU A 24 36.84 -24.49 3.13
N TYR A 25 36.28 -23.62 2.29
CA TYR A 25 36.78 -23.46 0.90
C TYR A 25 36.90 -22.05 0.33
N LEU A 26 36.45 -21.02 1.04
CA LEU A 26 36.42 -19.66 0.51
C LEU A 26 37.43 -18.76 1.22
N SER A 27 38.31 -18.11 0.43
CA SER A 27 39.25 -17.12 0.97
C SER A 27 38.50 -15.93 1.60
N PRO A 28 39.12 -15.12 2.50
CA PRO A 28 38.44 -14.02 3.21
C PRO A 28 37.72 -13.01 2.30
N GLU A 29 38.12 -12.92 1.04
CA GLU A 29 37.52 -12.08 0.00
C GLU A 29 36.11 -12.56 -0.42
N PHE A 30 35.78 -13.82 -0.13
CA PHE A 30 34.50 -14.46 -0.43
C PHE A 30 33.61 -14.65 0.82
N GLN A 31 34.04 -14.16 1.99
CA GLN A 31 33.18 -14.01 3.18
C GLN A 31 32.22 -12.81 3.02
N VAL A 32 31.41 -12.84 1.96
CA VAL A 32 30.46 -11.79 1.62
C VAL A 32 29.24 -11.82 2.56
N THR A 33 28.92 -13.00 3.09
CA THR A 33 27.75 -13.25 3.92
C THR A 33 27.72 -12.43 5.19
N ASP A 34 28.81 -12.41 5.98
CA ASP A 34 28.85 -11.68 7.25
C ASP A 34 28.74 -10.17 7.01
N LYS A 35 29.46 -9.64 6.02
CA LYS A 35 29.37 -8.22 5.62
C LYS A 35 27.99 -7.84 5.12
N ALA A 36 27.29 -8.75 4.43
CA ALA A 36 25.93 -8.51 3.97
C ALA A 36 24.94 -8.48 5.14
N PHE A 37 25.11 -9.33 6.16
CA PHE A 37 24.33 -9.26 7.39
C PHE A 37 24.61 -7.98 8.16
N ASP A 38 25.89 -7.62 8.36
CA ASP A 38 26.28 -6.37 9.01
C ASP A 38 25.59 -5.18 8.32
N LEU A 39 25.70 -5.10 6.99
CA LEU A 39 25.08 -4.04 6.19
C LEU A 39 23.55 -4.03 6.30
N PHE A 40 22.90 -5.20 6.27
CA PHE A 40 21.44 -5.30 6.44
C PHE A 40 21.03 -4.74 7.81
N PHE A 41 21.71 -5.14 8.89
CA PHE A 41 21.39 -4.65 10.22
C PHE A 41 21.73 -3.17 10.40
N ASP A 42 22.81 -2.67 9.82
CA ASP A 42 23.17 -1.25 9.83
C ASP A 42 22.10 -0.38 9.14
N VAL A 43 21.63 -0.81 7.95
CA VAL A 43 20.56 -0.12 7.23
C VAL A 43 19.25 -0.18 8.02
N GLY A 44 18.86 -1.35 8.52
CA GLY A 44 17.65 -1.52 9.32
C GLY A 44 17.68 -0.68 10.60
N ASN A 45 18.84 -0.59 11.25
CA ASN A 45 19.05 0.21 12.46
C ASN A 45 18.91 1.72 12.15
N CYS A 46 19.41 2.18 11.00
CA CYS A 46 19.17 3.54 10.52
C CYS A 46 17.66 3.80 10.32
N ILE A 47 16.94 2.86 9.68
CA ILE A 47 15.50 3.01 9.44
C ILE A 47 14.70 3.08 10.75
N GLN A 48 15.05 2.25 11.71
CA GLN A 48 14.36 2.18 13.00
C GLN A 48 14.65 3.40 13.89
N ASN A 49 15.91 3.85 13.96
CA ASN A 49 16.35 4.79 14.99
C ASN A 49 16.66 6.19 14.45
N ASP A 50 17.44 6.31 13.37
CA ASP A 50 17.76 7.60 12.75
C ASP A 50 18.14 7.44 11.26
N MET A 51 17.20 7.83 10.39
CA MET A 51 17.40 7.78 8.94
C MET A 51 18.59 8.60 8.45
N ARG A 52 19.10 9.58 9.21
CA ARG A 52 20.28 10.35 8.82
C ARG A 52 21.56 9.50 8.81
N GLY A 53 21.59 8.41 9.59
CA GLY A 53 22.70 7.47 9.61
C GLY A 53 22.96 6.82 8.25
N ILE A 54 21.95 6.73 7.38
CA ILE A 54 22.07 6.08 6.07
C ILE A 54 23.09 6.76 5.15
N GLU A 55 23.27 8.08 5.29
CA GLU A 55 24.23 8.87 4.51
C GLU A 55 25.68 8.61 4.93
N THR A 56 25.88 8.04 6.11
CA THR A 56 27.21 7.74 6.68
C THR A 56 27.71 6.34 6.31
N LEU A 57 26.84 5.49 5.77
CA LEU A 57 27.22 4.16 5.29
C LEU A 57 28.01 4.27 3.98
N ASP A 58 29.03 3.41 3.82
CA ASP A 58 29.85 3.33 2.61
C ASP A 58 29.10 2.61 1.48
N LEU A 59 28.05 3.25 0.98
CA LEU A 59 27.19 2.77 -0.10
C LEU A 59 27.12 3.78 -1.23
N ARG A 60 27.21 3.28 -2.47
CA ARG A 60 26.87 4.08 -3.64
C ARG A 60 25.40 4.47 -3.57
N ARG A 61 25.05 5.61 -4.17
CA ARG A 61 23.68 6.14 -4.16
C ARG A 61 22.66 5.14 -4.69
N ASP A 62 22.98 4.46 -5.80
CA ASP A 62 22.06 3.51 -6.42
C ASP A 62 21.87 2.26 -5.55
N ASP A 63 22.96 1.74 -4.95
CA ASP A 63 22.92 0.61 -4.02
C ASP A 63 22.14 0.95 -2.74
N ARG A 64 22.32 2.16 -2.20
CA ARG A 64 21.52 2.67 -1.08
C ARG A 64 20.05 2.75 -1.44
N THR A 65 19.72 3.33 -2.59
CA THR A 65 18.34 3.45 -3.08
C THR A 65 17.70 2.07 -3.22
N TYR A 66 18.43 1.12 -3.82
CA TYR A 66 17.99 -0.26 -3.97
C TYR A 66 17.74 -0.94 -2.62
N LEU A 67 18.67 -0.84 -1.66
CA LEU A 67 18.50 -1.43 -0.33
C LEU A 67 17.33 -0.81 0.44
N LEU A 68 17.17 0.51 0.38
CA LEU A 68 16.03 1.19 1.01
C LEU A 68 14.70 0.75 0.40
N ARG A 69 14.63 0.54 -0.92
CA ARG A 69 13.44 -0.02 -1.60
C ARG A 69 13.15 -1.46 -1.18
N ALA A 70 14.20 -2.28 -1.04
CA ALA A 70 14.05 -3.64 -0.53
C ALA A 70 13.50 -3.64 0.91
N PHE A 71 14.02 -2.77 1.77
CA PHE A 71 13.50 -2.58 3.13
C PHE A 71 12.06 -2.05 3.14
N GLU A 72 11.71 -1.13 2.24
CA GLU A 72 10.34 -0.63 2.11
C GLU A 72 9.33 -1.77 1.85
N GLY A 73 9.69 -2.73 1.00
CA GLY A 73 8.86 -3.92 0.76
C GLY A 73 8.68 -4.82 1.99
N LEU A 74 9.61 -4.79 2.94
CA LEU A 74 9.54 -5.53 4.20
C LEU A 74 8.78 -4.78 5.30
N LEU A 75 8.65 -3.46 5.22
CA LEU A 75 8.03 -2.64 6.26
C LEU A 75 6.50 -2.68 6.12
N PRO A 76 5.73 -2.95 7.20
CA PRO A 76 4.27 -2.98 7.13
C PRO A 76 3.67 -1.61 6.79
N GLY A 77 2.51 -1.62 6.13
CA GLY A 77 1.64 -0.48 5.90
C GLY A 77 0.93 0.01 7.17
N VAL A 78 0.22 1.14 7.07
CA VAL A 78 -0.50 1.75 8.21
C VAL A 78 -1.73 0.92 8.61
N ASP A 79 -2.36 0.26 7.63
CA ASP A 79 -3.57 -0.54 7.82
C ASP A 79 -3.28 -2.05 8.00
N ASP A 80 -2.00 -2.45 8.03
CA ASP A 80 -1.62 -3.84 8.21
C ASP A 80 -1.81 -4.28 9.66
N GLU A 81 -2.49 -5.42 9.86
CA GLU A 81 -2.77 -5.98 11.18
C GLU A 81 -1.62 -6.85 11.74
N TYR A 82 -0.42 -6.78 11.16
CA TYR A 82 0.75 -7.57 11.55
C TYR A 82 1.98 -6.69 11.84
N ARG A 83 2.95 -7.28 12.55
CA ARG A 83 4.27 -6.67 12.83
C ARG A 83 5.39 -7.58 12.36
N ILE A 84 6.52 -6.99 11.96
CA ILE A 84 7.69 -7.74 11.53
C ILE A 84 8.86 -7.40 12.46
N GLU A 85 9.42 -8.44 13.08
CA GLU A 85 10.60 -8.33 13.94
C GLU A 85 11.71 -9.20 13.35
N ILE A 86 12.92 -8.65 13.21
CA ILE A 86 14.09 -9.37 12.72
C ILE A 86 15.13 -9.45 13.82
N GLU A 87 15.58 -10.66 14.11
CA GLU A 87 16.60 -10.94 15.11
C GLU A 87 17.73 -11.78 14.52
N ASN A 88 18.94 -11.55 15.01
CA ASN A 88 20.10 -12.40 14.74
C ASN A 88 20.58 -13.03 16.06
N CYS A 89 21.13 -14.24 15.98
CA CYS A 89 21.74 -14.95 17.10
C CYS A 89 22.84 -14.13 17.80
N SER A 90 23.49 -13.21 17.08
CA SER A 90 24.50 -12.28 17.63
C SER A 90 23.89 -10.95 18.07
N ARG A 91 23.03 -10.95 19.10
CA ARG A 91 22.32 -9.75 19.58
C ARG A 91 23.21 -8.58 20.02
N GLU A 92 24.45 -8.84 20.41
CA GLU A 92 25.41 -7.81 20.79
C GLU A 92 25.92 -7.00 19.58
N GLN A 93 26.02 -7.64 18.42
CA GLN A 93 26.47 -7.03 17.17
C GLN A 93 25.27 -6.52 16.35
N HIS A 94 24.18 -7.28 16.33
CA HIS A 94 22.99 -7.04 15.55
C HIS A 94 21.78 -6.88 16.48
N PRO A 95 21.50 -5.65 16.95
CA PRO A 95 20.33 -5.40 17.78
C PRO A 95 19.06 -5.78 17.00
N LYS A 96 18.05 -6.20 17.75
CA LYS A 96 16.73 -6.54 17.20
C LYS A 96 16.18 -5.36 16.39
N LEU A 97 15.71 -5.67 15.18
CA LEU A 97 15.01 -4.73 14.32
C LEU A 97 13.50 -4.91 14.48
N ASP A 98 12.80 -3.80 14.71
CA ASP A 98 11.34 -3.70 14.73
C ASP A 98 10.90 -2.90 13.49
N LEU A 99 10.45 -3.62 12.47
CA LEU A 99 10.05 -3.06 11.19
C LEU A 99 8.61 -2.54 11.31
N SER A 100 8.48 -1.22 11.38
CA SER A 100 7.20 -0.53 11.60
C SER A 100 6.75 0.32 10.41
N SER A 101 5.45 0.66 10.39
CA SER A 101 4.87 1.59 9.41
C SER A 101 5.46 3.01 9.49
N GLY A 102 5.98 3.39 10.66
CA GLY A 102 6.78 4.61 10.84
C GLY A 102 8.11 4.57 10.09
N GLY A 103 8.77 3.40 10.08
CA GLY A 103 9.95 3.13 9.26
C GLY A 103 9.65 3.27 7.77
N ARG A 104 8.55 2.65 7.30
CA ARG A 104 8.11 2.75 5.89
C ARG A 104 7.95 4.21 5.44
N SER A 105 7.25 4.99 6.26
CA SER A 105 7.03 6.42 6.03
C SER A 105 8.34 7.21 5.98
N SER A 106 9.33 6.85 6.81
CA SER A 106 10.62 7.52 6.88
C SER A 106 11.50 7.21 5.67
N VAL A 107 11.49 5.95 5.22
CA VAL A 107 12.15 5.51 3.97
C VAL A 107 11.58 6.24 2.77
N ARG A 108 10.25 6.29 2.61
CA ARG A 108 9.58 7.04 1.52
C ARG A 108 9.99 8.49 1.47
N LYS A 109 9.98 9.18 2.61
CA LYS A 109 10.40 10.58 2.71
C LYS A 109 11.86 10.76 2.35
N PHE A 110 12.72 9.84 2.73
CA PHE A 110 14.15 9.91 2.39
C PHE A 110 14.38 9.72 0.89
N LEU A 111 13.79 8.66 0.31
CA LEU A 111 13.87 8.38 -1.12
C LEU A 111 13.32 9.53 -1.97
N ALA A 112 12.22 10.16 -1.55
CA ALA A 112 11.69 11.35 -2.21
C ALA A 112 12.68 12.54 -2.18
N ARG A 113 13.46 12.70 -1.10
CA ARG A 113 14.44 13.80 -0.95
C ARG A 113 15.74 13.58 -1.72
N GLU A 114 16.23 12.35 -1.82
CA GLU A 114 17.47 12.06 -2.54
C GLU A 114 17.35 12.27 -4.04
N VAL A 115 16.14 12.16 -4.59
CA VAL A 115 15.99 12.15 -6.05
C VAL A 115 16.13 13.55 -6.67
N VAL A 116 15.81 14.68 -6.00
CA VAL A 116 16.05 16.05 -6.57
C VAL A 116 16.10 17.19 -5.51
N PRO A 117 16.84 18.30 -5.73
CA PRO A 117 16.60 19.58 -5.04
C PRO A 117 15.20 20.16 -5.26
N ALA A 118 14.75 20.97 -4.31
CA ALA A 118 13.44 21.64 -4.27
C ALA A 118 13.17 22.49 -5.52
N SER A 119 12.47 21.91 -6.50
CA SER A 119 11.74 22.61 -7.56
C SER A 119 10.46 21.83 -7.83
N ALA A 120 9.37 22.59 -7.87
CA ALA A 120 7.99 22.13 -7.92
C ALA A 120 7.70 21.39 -9.22
N ASP A 121 7.15 20.19 -9.08
CA ASP A 121 5.94 19.67 -9.75
C ASP A 121 5.87 18.17 -9.40
N GLU A 122 5.79 17.86 -8.10
CA GLU A 122 5.51 16.50 -7.64
C GLU A 122 4.04 16.19 -7.91
N ALA A 123 3.77 15.03 -8.48
CA ALA A 123 2.43 14.57 -8.76
C ALA A 123 2.27 13.09 -8.41
N ILE A 124 1.03 12.73 -8.11
CA ILE A 124 0.59 11.35 -7.94
C ILE A 124 -0.39 11.05 -9.07
N VAL A 125 -0.15 9.95 -9.77
CA VAL A 125 -0.98 9.45 -10.85
C VAL A 125 -1.54 8.10 -10.42
N VAL A 126 -2.86 8.00 -10.33
CA VAL A 126 -3.57 6.73 -10.08
C VAL A 126 -4.23 6.27 -11.38
N GLY A 127 -3.99 5.04 -11.78
CA GLY A 127 -4.60 4.52 -13.01
C GLY A 127 -4.30 3.05 -13.27
N GLU A 128 -4.81 2.55 -14.38
CA GLU A 128 -4.59 1.17 -14.81
C GLU A 128 -3.21 1.02 -15.47
N LEU A 129 -2.43 0.03 -15.06
CA LEU A 129 -1.14 -0.28 -15.67
C LEU A 129 -1.34 -0.98 -17.01
N VAL A 130 -1.17 -0.26 -18.12
CA VAL A 130 -1.44 -0.79 -19.46
C VAL A 130 -0.19 -1.31 -20.19
N LYS A 131 1.00 -0.78 -19.89
CA LYS A 131 2.25 -1.19 -20.54
C LYS A 131 3.43 -1.15 -19.57
N ILE A 132 4.30 -2.15 -19.65
CA ILE A 132 5.60 -2.19 -18.97
C ILE A 132 6.67 -2.27 -20.06
N HIS A 133 7.54 -1.27 -20.16
CA HIS A 133 8.64 -1.26 -21.14
C HIS A 133 9.94 -1.66 -20.46
N VAL A 134 10.32 -2.93 -20.61
CA VAL A 134 11.59 -3.48 -20.15
C VAL A 134 12.50 -3.68 -21.36
N ASP A 135 13.76 -3.25 -21.26
CA ASP A 135 14.84 -3.47 -22.26
C ASP A 135 14.63 -2.91 -23.68
N VAL A 136 13.60 -2.10 -23.92
CA VAL A 136 13.35 -1.43 -25.20
C VAL A 136 13.29 0.09 -24.99
N GLY A 137 14.46 0.73 -24.93
CA GLY A 137 14.58 2.19 -24.75
C GLY A 137 14.62 2.64 -23.29
N PRO A 138 14.23 3.89 -22.95
CA PRO A 138 14.24 4.35 -21.56
C PRO A 138 13.24 3.56 -20.73
N HIS A 139 13.65 3.12 -19.54
CA HIS A 139 12.81 2.42 -18.57
C HIS A 139 11.56 3.23 -18.25
N LYS A 140 10.39 2.70 -18.65
CA LYS A 140 9.11 3.35 -18.38
C LYS A 140 7.96 2.36 -18.26
N ILE A 141 6.97 2.75 -17.49
CA ILE A 141 5.63 2.15 -17.51
C ILE A 141 4.64 3.16 -18.09
N THR A 142 3.52 2.67 -18.60
CA THR A 142 2.43 3.53 -19.07
C THR A 142 1.19 3.24 -18.24
N VAL A 143 0.63 4.28 -17.64
CA VAL A 143 -0.58 4.23 -16.80
C VAL A 143 -1.71 4.93 -17.52
N LEU A 144 -2.88 4.30 -17.59
CA LEU A 144 -4.11 4.90 -18.11
C LEU A 144 -4.83 5.65 -16.99
N HIS A 145 -4.78 6.97 -17.04
CA HIS A 145 -5.42 7.88 -16.07
C HIS A 145 -6.46 8.76 -16.78
N LYS A 146 -7.73 8.72 -16.36
CA LYS A 146 -8.82 9.50 -16.97
C LYS A 146 -8.83 9.41 -18.51
N SER A 147 -8.74 8.17 -19.03
CA SER A 147 -8.65 7.85 -20.46
C SER A 147 -7.44 8.40 -21.21
N ARG A 148 -6.39 8.85 -20.50
CA ARG A 148 -5.12 9.31 -21.07
C ARG A 148 -3.99 8.37 -20.66
N GLU A 149 -3.16 7.98 -21.63
CA GLU A 149 -1.91 7.28 -21.34
C GLU A 149 -0.87 8.27 -20.80
N ILE A 150 -0.33 7.98 -19.62
CA ILE A 150 0.73 8.74 -18.96
C ILE A 150 1.97 7.86 -18.90
N ASP A 151 3.04 8.30 -19.57
CA ASP A 151 4.34 7.66 -19.48
C ASP A 151 5.02 8.04 -18.15
N CYS A 152 5.50 7.03 -17.42
CA CYS A 152 6.17 7.17 -16.14
C CYS A 152 7.57 6.55 -16.22
N HIS A 153 8.60 7.38 -16.19
CA HIS A 153 9.99 6.97 -16.34
C HIS A 153 10.64 6.63 -15.00
N TYR A 154 11.17 5.42 -14.87
CA TYR A 154 11.74 4.92 -13.62
C TYR A 154 13.25 4.64 -13.75
N SER A 155 13.98 4.64 -12.63
CA SER A 155 15.42 4.32 -12.58
C SER A 155 15.66 2.82 -12.48
N GLU A 156 16.88 2.35 -12.77
CA GLU A 156 17.23 0.92 -12.67
C GLU A 156 16.97 0.34 -11.26
N SER A 157 17.10 1.15 -10.21
CA SER A 157 16.83 0.76 -8.82
C SER A 157 15.38 0.32 -8.56
N MET A 158 14.43 0.68 -9.44
CA MET A 158 13.02 0.29 -9.33
C MET A 158 12.67 -0.94 -10.17
N ARG A 159 13.63 -1.54 -10.90
CA ARG A 159 13.34 -2.66 -11.81
C ARG A 159 12.62 -3.82 -11.12
N ASP A 160 13.03 -4.18 -9.90
CA ASP A 160 12.40 -5.29 -9.17
C ASP A 160 10.97 -4.95 -8.72
N GLN A 161 10.74 -3.72 -8.26
CA GLN A 161 9.39 -3.23 -7.93
C GLN A 161 8.48 -3.25 -9.15
N ILE A 162 8.98 -2.79 -10.31
CA ILE A 162 8.27 -2.80 -11.58
C ILE A 162 8.02 -4.23 -12.09
N ALA A 163 8.98 -5.13 -11.94
CA ALA A 163 8.86 -6.52 -12.39
C ALA A 163 7.78 -7.30 -11.63
N ASN A 164 7.46 -6.88 -10.41
CA ASN A 164 6.39 -7.46 -9.60
C ASN A 164 5.00 -6.88 -9.93
N LEU A 165 4.90 -5.87 -10.79
CA LEU A 165 3.62 -5.31 -11.21
C LEU A 165 2.92 -6.22 -12.23
N LEU A 166 1.59 -6.25 -12.16
CA LEU A 166 0.74 -6.99 -13.08
C LEU A 166 0.05 -6.03 -14.04
N ALA A 167 0.20 -6.24 -15.34
CA ALA A 167 -0.55 -5.46 -16.33
C ALA A 167 -2.07 -5.65 -16.10
N GLY A 168 -2.82 -4.56 -16.17
CA GLY A 168 -4.24 -4.49 -15.82
C GLY A 168 -4.50 -4.20 -14.34
N SER A 169 -3.49 -4.16 -13.47
CA SER A 169 -3.69 -3.71 -12.08
C SER A 169 -3.85 -2.20 -12.00
N VAL A 170 -4.57 -1.73 -10.98
CA VAL A 170 -4.61 -0.31 -10.63
C VAL A 170 -3.34 0.00 -9.83
N VAL A 171 -2.60 1.00 -10.27
CA VAL A 171 -1.35 1.43 -9.61
C VAL A 171 -1.43 2.90 -9.20
N GLU A 172 -0.76 3.22 -8.11
CA GLU A 172 -0.43 4.59 -7.72
C GLU A 172 1.03 4.85 -8.03
N VAL A 173 1.31 5.85 -8.86
CA VAL A 173 2.67 6.24 -9.24
C VAL A 173 2.91 7.66 -8.75
N SER A 174 3.93 7.85 -7.91
CA SER A 174 4.37 9.16 -7.46
C SER A 174 5.68 9.55 -8.13
N GLY A 175 5.85 10.82 -8.46
CA GLY A 175 7.05 11.29 -9.13
C GLY A 175 7.03 12.76 -9.48
N LYS A 176 8.04 13.20 -10.22
CA LYS A 176 8.05 14.52 -10.84
C LYS A 176 7.35 14.51 -12.17
N ALA A 177 6.40 15.40 -12.33
CA ALA A 177 5.58 15.54 -13.51
C ALA A 177 6.07 16.68 -14.41
N THR A 178 5.97 16.45 -15.72
CA THR A 178 5.75 17.54 -16.67
C THR A 178 4.26 17.74 -16.82
N LEU A 179 3.76 18.96 -16.62
CA LEU A 179 2.37 19.32 -16.89
C LEU A 179 2.18 19.75 -18.35
N ASP A 180 0.97 19.58 -18.89
CA ASP A 180 0.56 20.13 -20.18
C ASP A 180 0.04 21.57 -20.05
N ASP A 181 -0.36 22.19 -21.17
CA ASP A 181 -0.88 23.57 -21.21
C ASP A 181 -2.17 23.76 -20.39
N THR A 182 -2.82 22.68 -19.96
CA THR A 182 -4.02 22.70 -19.11
C THR A 182 -3.70 22.51 -17.63
N GLY A 183 -2.43 22.30 -17.28
CA GLY A 183 -1.98 21.98 -15.93
C GLY A 183 -2.18 20.52 -15.53
N ALA A 184 -2.57 19.65 -16.47
CA ALA A 184 -2.71 18.21 -16.21
C ALA A 184 -1.38 17.48 -16.41
N VAL A 185 -1.17 16.36 -15.71
CA VAL A 185 0.06 15.57 -15.84
C VAL A 185 0.16 15.00 -17.26
N LYS A 186 1.23 15.39 -17.96
CA LYS A 186 1.56 14.87 -19.30
C LYS A 186 2.40 13.59 -19.21
N LYS A 187 3.35 13.56 -18.28
CA LYS A 187 4.24 12.42 -18.00
C LYS A 187 4.89 12.58 -16.63
N LEU A 188 5.34 11.48 -16.05
CA LEU A 188 6.27 11.50 -14.92
C LEU A 188 7.70 11.29 -15.45
N ASP A 189 8.53 12.34 -15.36
CA ASP A 189 9.93 12.31 -15.81
C ASP A 189 10.82 11.49 -14.89
N VAL A 190 10.48 11.46 -13.61
CA VAL A 190 11.16 10.64 -12.61
C VAL A 190 10.12 10.07 -11.67
N VAL A 191 9.95 8.75 -11.72
CA VAL A 191 9.16 8.00 -10.76
C VAL A 191 9.94 7.89 -9.47
N PHE A 192 9.28 8.24 -8.38
CA PHE A 192 9.77 7.96 -7.05
C PHE A 192 9.24 6.61 -6.65
N ASP A 193 7.93 6.43 -6.58
CA ASP A 193 7.32 5.21 -6.05
C ASP A 193 6.22 4.68 -6.97
N VAL A 194 6.00 3.38 -6.90
CA VAL A 194 4.92 2.70 -7.64
C VAL A 194 4.36 1.53 -6.84
N ASP A 195 3.12 1.65 -6.43
CA ASP A 195 2.43 0.60 -5.68
C ASP A 195 1.22 0.09 -6.45
N THR A 196 0.95 -1.21 -6.34
CA THR A 196 -0.33 -1.77 -6.76
C THR A 196 -1.36 -1.53 -5.67
N ILE A 197 -2.50 -0.97 -6.04
CA ILE A 197 -3.59 -0.74 -5.11
C ILE A 197 -4.43 -2.01 -5.05
N SER A 198 -4.64 -2.53 -3.83
CA SER A 198 -5.52 -3.68 -3.62
C SER A 198 -6.98 -3.30 -3.91
N MET A 199 -7.66 -4.13 -4.70
CA MET A 199 -9.09 -4.06 -4.97
C MET A 199 -9.87 -5.07 -4.11
N GLU A 200 -9.26 -5.60 -3.05
CA GLU A 200 -9.96 -6.53 -2.15
C GLU A 200 -11.16 -5.84 -1.48
N PRO A 201 -12.29 -6.55 -1.31
CA PRO A 201 -13.46 -5.98 -0.69
C PRO A 201 -13.20 -5.45 0.73
N LEU A 202 -13.63 -4.22 0.98
CA LEU A 202 -13.53 -3.59 2.29
C LEU A 202 -14.60 -4.17 3.23
N ARG A 203 -14.21 -4.51 4.45
CA ARG A 203 -15.14 -4.97 5.50
C ARG A 203 -15.37 -3.86 6.52
N ILE A 204 -16.58 -3.32 6.57
CA ILE A 204 -16.93 -2.21 7.46
C ILE A 204 -17.80 -2.73 8.61
N PRO A 205 -17.26 -2.94 9.82
CA PRO A 205 -18.05 -3.40 10.97
C PRO A 205 -18.85 -2.27 11.63
N ARG A 206 -18.38 -1.03 11.50
CA ARG A 206 -18.99 0.17 12.07
C ARG A 206 -18.50 1.42 11.35
N PHE A 207 -19.32 2.46 11.34
CA PHE A 207 -18.92 3.78 10.85
C PHE A 207 -19.78 4.90 11.45
N GLU A 208 -19.35 6.15 11.25
CA GLU A 208 -20.06 7.35 11.68
C GLU A 208 -20.29 8.27 10.48
N HIS A 209 -21.49 8.85 10.39
CA HIS A 209 -21.84 9.86 9.39
C HIS A 209 -22.76 10.92 10.02
N GLU A 210 -22.40 12.20 9.91
CA GLU A 210 -23.18 13.34 10.46
C GLU A 210 -23.66 13.15 11.91
N GLY A 211 -22.83 12.53 12.76
CA GLY A 211 -23.13 12.27 14.17
C GLY A 211 -24.02 11.04 14.42
N ALA A 212 -24.53 10.39 13.38
CA ALA A 212 -25.15 9.07 13.47
C ALA A 212 -24.07 7.98 13.49
N ARG A 213 -24.18 7.04 14.43
CA ARG A 213 -23.26 5.92 14.57
C ARG A 213 -23.95 4.62 14.21
N TYR A 214 -23.35 3.89 13.27
CA TYR A 214 -23.84 2.62 12.78
C TYR A 214 -22.90 1.52 13.27
N ALA A 215 -23.43 0.62 14.09
CA ALA A 215 -22.79 -0.64 14.45
C ALA A 215 -23.50 -1.76 13.69
N LEU A 216 -22.75 -2.56 12.95
CA LEU A 216 -23.31 -3.63 12.13
C LEU A 216 -23.11 -4.97 12.82
N ARG A 217 -24.12 -5.84 12.78
CA ARG A 217 -24.09 -7.21 13.31
C ARG A 217 -23.08 -8.08 12.58
N GLU A 218 -22.97 -7.85 11.28
CA GLU A 218 -21.95 -8.44 10.41
C GLU A 218 -21.28 -7.31 9.62
N PRO A 219 -19.96 -7.38 9.38
CA PRO A 219 -19.27 -6.36 8.59
C PRO A 219 -19.89 -6.24 7.20
N LEU A 220 -20.17 -5.01 6.78
CA LEU A 220 -20.60 -4.74 5.42
C LEU A 220 -19.42 -4.98 4.47
N CYS A 221 -19.55 -5.96 3.59
CA CYS A 221 -18.59 -6.21 2.52
C CYS A 221 -18.87 -5.24 1.36
N VAL A 222 -17.89 -4.41 1.04
CA VAL A 222 -17.98 -3.38 0.00
C VAL A 222 -16.96 -3.71 -1.08
N GLU A 223 -17.43 -3.96 -2.29
CA GLU A 223 -16.59 -4.16 -3.45
C GLU A 223 -15.96 -2.81 -3.86
N ILE A 224 -14.70 -2.87 -4.30
CA ILE A 224 -13.92 -1.71 -4.71
C ILE A 224 -13.57 -1.86 -6.18
N GLU A 225 -13.90 -0.84 -6.96
CA GLU A 225 -13.53 -0.73 -8.36
C GLU A 225 -12.90 0.64 -8.64
N PHE A 226 -12.07 0.69 -9.69
CA PHE A 226 -11.54 1.93 -10.22
C PHE A 226 -11.84 2.00 -11.71
N THR A 227 -12.68 2.94 -12.12
CA THR A 227 -13.11 3.09 -13.53
C THR A 227 -13.18 4.56 -13.91
N ASP A 228 -12.73 4.90 -15.11
CA ASP A 228 -12.73 6.27 -15.66
C ASP A 228 -12.11 7.34 -14.72
N GLY A 229 -11.15 6.94 -13.88
CA GLY A 229 -10.50 7.83 -12.92
C GLY A 229 -11.28 8.06 -11.62
N LEU A 230 -12.32 7.26 -11.36
CA LEU A 230 -13.14 7.31 -10.17
C LEU A 230 -13.04 6.00 -9.39
N TRP A 231 -12.96 6.15 -8.07
CA TRP A 231 -13.19 5.07 -7.13
C TRP A 231 -14.69 4.82 -7.00
N VAL A 232 -15.08 3.56 -7.14
CA VAL A 232 -16.45 3.09 -6.99
C VAL A 232 -16.47 2.07 -5.87
N TYR A 233 -17.19 2.40 -4.81
CA TYR A 233 -17.39 1.54 -3.65
C TYR A 233 -18.85 1.09 -3.70
N HIS A 234 -19.12 -0.21 -3.68
CA HIS A 234 -20.49 -0.67 -3.80
C HIS A 234 -20.79 -1.95 -3.04
N ASN A 235 -22.07 -2.10 -2.69
CA ASN A 235 -22.64 -3.36 -2.23
C ASN A 235 -23.99 -3.55 -2.93
N SER A 236 -24.04 -4.52 -3.84
CA SER A 236 -25.24 -4.78 -4.65
C SER A 236 -26.41 -5.30 -3.83
N ASP A 237 -26.17 -5.99 -2.72
CA ASP A 237 -27.23 -6.64 -1.93
C ASP A 237 -28.21 -5.62 -1.35
N ILE A 238 -27.71 -4.44 -0.94
CA ILE A 238 -28.54 -3.35 -0.39
C ILE A 238 -28.56 -2.11 -1.30
N ASN A 239 -28.11 -2.25 -2.56
CA ASN A 239 -28.03 -1.17 -3.54
C ASN A 239 -27.30 0.08 -3.00
N LEU A 240 -26.17 -0.15 -2.34
CA LEU A 240 -25.35 0.88 -1.74
C LEU A 240 -24.20 1.24 -2.68
N TRP A 241 -24.00 2.54 -2.93
CA TRP A 241 -22.98 3.05 -3.85
C TRP A 241 -22.30 4.29 -3.28
N GLY A 242 -21.01 4.43 -3.56
CA GLY A 242 -20.21 5.61 -3.26
C GLY A 242 -19.18 5.86 -4.35
N TYR A 243 -19.02 7.14 -4.73
CA TYR A 243 -18.16 7.57 -5.82
C TYR A 243 -17.22 8.69 -5.38
N GLY A 244 -16.00 8.70 -5.91
CA GLY A 244 -15.05 9.79 -5.64
C GLY A 244 -13.78 9.75 -6.48
N GLU A 245 -13.13 10.90 -6.64
CA GLU A 245 -11.79 10.94 -7.27
C GLU A 245 -10.72 10.39 -6.31
N ARG A 246 -11.01 10.39 -5.01
CA ARG A 246 -10.19 9.80 -3.94
C ARG A 246 -10.95 8.71 -3.20
N ARG A 247 -10.23 7.75 -2.64
CA ARG A 247 -10.81 6.63 -1.86
C ARG A 247 -11.64 7.13 -0.68
N GLU A 248 -11.15 8.17 0.00
CA GLU A 248 -11.84 8.77 1.15
C GLU A 248 -13.13 9.49 0.74
N GLU A 249 -13.18 10.02 -0.47
CA GLU A 249 -14.38 10.66 -1.02
C GLU A 249 -15.43 9.61 -1.37
N ALA A 250 -15.03 8.54 -2.08
CA ALA A 250 -15.92 7.42 -2.41
C ALA A 250 -16.47 6.74 -1.15
N LEU A 251 -15.63 6.52 -0.13
CA LEU A 251 -16.07 5.96 1.14
C LEU A 251 -17.00 6.91 1.91
N ARG A 252 -16.76 8.22 1.87
CA ARG A 252 -17.66 9.20 2.49
C ARG A 252 -19.02 9.24 1.78
N ASP A 253 -19.03 9.20 0.45
CA ASP A 253 -20.24 9.15 -0.36
C ASP A 253 -21.03 7.86 -0.10
N LEU A 254 -20.35 6.72 0.01
CA LEU A 254 -20.93 5.44 0.44
C LEU A 254 -21.63 5.57 1.81
N HIS A 255 -20.96 6.16 2.80
CA HIS A 255 -21.55 6.37 4.14
C HIS A 255 -22.77 7.30 4.09
N ALA A 256 -22.74 8.34 3.25
CA ALA A 256 -23.88 9.23 3.05
C ALA A 256 -25.07 8.49 2.40
N ASN A 257 -24.78 7.65 1.40
CA ASN A 257 -25.79 6.80 0.76
C ASN A 257 -26.42 5.82 1.76
N PHE A 258 -25.62 5.20 2.63
CA PHE A 258 -26.12 4.31 3.67
C PHE A 258 -27.02 5.06 4.66
N ASP A 259 -26.57 6.22 5.15
CA ASP A 259 -27.33 7.04 6.09
C ASP A 259 -28.69 7.45 5.51
N TYR A 260 -28.72 7.82 4.23
CA TYR A 260 -29.96 8.06 3.48
C TYR A 260 -30.85 6.81 3.43
N LEU A 261 -30.32 5.66 3.03
CA LEU A 261 -31.07 4.40 3.00
C LEU A 261 -31.63 4.02 4.38
N TRP A 262 -30.89 4.28 5.45
CA TRP A 262 -31.36 4.04 6.80
C TRP A 262 -32.53 4.95 7.18
N LYS A 263 -32.38 6.27 6.99
CA LYS A 263 -33.39 7.26 7.36
C LYS A 263 -34.66 7.15 6.50
N GLU A 264 -34.51 7.00 5.20
CA GLU A 264 -35.63 7.07 4.25
C GLU A 264 -36.25 5.72 3.91
N ILE A 265 -35.50 4.61 4.02
CA ILE A 265 -36.00 3.27 3.68
C ILE A 265 -36.17 2.41 4.93
N ALA A 266 -35.14 2.30 5.78
CA ALA A 266 -35.21 1.39 6.93
C ALA A 266 -36.23 1.86 8.00
N GLN A 267 -36.40 3.17 8.17
CA GLN A 267 -37.29 3.77 9.17
C GLN A 267 -38.70 4.11 8.66
N GLU A 268 -38.92 4.14 7.34
CA GLU A 268 -40.22 4.49 6.75
C GLU A 268 -41.27 3.37 6.94
N ASP A 269 -42.55 3.70 6.84
CA ASP A 269 -43.64 2.72 6.92
C ASP A 269 -43.69 1.80 5.68
N ASP A 270 -43.92 0.49 5.86
CA ASP A 270 -43.98 -0.47 4.76
C ASP A 270 -45.04 -0.11 3.71
N SER A 271 -46.15 0.51 4.13
CA SER A 271 -47.23 0.96 3.22
C SER A 271 -46.83 2.10 2.29
N ARG A 272 -45.74 2.80 2.60
CA ARG A 272 -45.19 3.92 1.81
C ARG A 272 -44.02 3.50 0.93
N LEU A 273 -43.61 2.23 1.01
CA LEU A 273 -42.52 1.65 0.24
C LEU A 273 -43.06 0.68 -0.82
N ASP A 274 -42.42 0.67 -1.98
CA ASP A 274 -42.66 -0.37 -2.97
C ASP A 274 -42.01 -1.71 -2.56
N SER A 275 -42.29 -2.77 -3.31
CA SER A 275 -41.79 -4.11 -3.01
C SER A 275 -40.27 -4.23 -3.02
N LEU A 276 -39.57 -3.42 -3.82
CA LEU A 276 -38.11 -3.44 -3.89
C LEU A 276 -37.52 -2.76 -2.65
N ALA A 277 -38.03 -1.58 -2.29
CA ALA A 277 -37.64 -0.85 -1.10
C ALA A 277 -37.94 -1.62 0.21
N GLN A 278 -39.05 -2.36 0.26
CA GLN A 278 -39.34 -3.30 1.37
C GLN A 278 -38.31 -4.44 1.45
N GLY A 279 -37.74 -4.87 0.31
CA GLY A 279 -36.62 -5.80 0.26
C GLY A 279 -35.38 -5.23 0.94
N ILE A 280 -34.94 -4.05 0.48
CA ILE A 280 -33.78 -3.33 1.01
C ILE A 280 -33.94 -3.05 2.51
N LYS A 281 -35.13 -2.59 2.94
CA LYS A 281 -35.46 -2.37 4.36
C LYS A 281 -35.21 -3.60 5.22
N ARG A 282 -35.64 -4.79 4.76
CA ARG A 282 -35.44 -6.04 5.52
C ARG A 282 -33.97 -6.37 5.69
N GLN A 283 -33.17 -6.20 4.64
CA GLN A 283 -31.71 -6.42 4.70
C GLN A 283 -31.03 -5.40 5.62
N LEU A 284 -31.33 -4.11 5.48
CA LEU A 284 -30.77 -3.06 6.36
C LEU A 284 -31.04 -3.35 7.83
N LYS A 285 -32.28 -3.74 8.18
CA LYS A 285 -32.65 -4.10 9.56
C LYS A 285 -32.00 -5.38 10.07
N GLN A 286 -31.57 -6.27 9.18
CA GLN A 286 -30.79 -7.46 9.56
C GLN A 286 -29.33 -7.10 9.85
N ILE A 287 -28.76 -6.15 9.09
CA ILE A 287 -27.36 -5.75 9.17
C ILE A 287 -27.11 -4.82 10.36
N VAL A 288 -27.96 -3.83 10.62
CA VAL A 288 -27.71 -2.84 11.69
C VAL A 288 -28.11 -3.40 13.07
N ALA A 289 -27.20 -3.30 14.05
CA ALA A 289 -27.49 -3.67 15.42
C ALA A 289 -28.47 -2.67 16.06
N ALA A 290 -29.37 -3.17 16.93
CA ALA A 290 -30.26 -2.27 17.66
C ALA A 290 -29.44 -1.38 18.61
N PRO A 291 -29.80 -0.10 18.80
CA PRO A 291 -29.14 0.75 19.77
C PRO A 291 -29.26 0.13 21.18
N GLY A 292 -28.14 -0.37 21.72
CA GLY A 292 -28.06 -1.08 23.00
C GLY A 292 -27.51 -2.51 22.94
N GLU A 293 -27.30 -3.08 21.75
CA GLU A 293 -26.57 -4.33 21.55
C GLU A 293 -25.09 -4.02 21.25
N ASN A 294 -24.29 -3.77 22.29
CA ASN A 294 -22.82 -3.86 22.29
C ASN A 294 -22.31 -4.00 23.72
#